data_AF-A0AAD8XFM1-F1
#
_entry.id   AF-A0AAD8XFM1-F1
#
_cell.length_a   1.000
_cell.length_b   1.000
_cell.length_c   1.000
_cell.angle_alpha   90.00
_cell.angle_beta   90.00
_cell.angle_gamma   90.00
#
_symmetry.space_group_name_H-M   'P 1'
#
loop_
_entity.id
_entity.type
_entity.pdbx_description
1 polymer ?
#
loop_
_entity_poly.entity_id
_entity_poly.type
_entity_poly.pdbx_seq_one_letter_code
_entity_poly.pdbx_strand_id
1 'polypeptide(L)'
;NPIIPGFAPDPTIVVHNGIYILVNSSFHVFPGLPIYTSTNLVDWELKGHALCRTTQLSLSNAFTKFIPLPHGIPLIITGGLFAPTLRHFKNKFYLVCTYAWEKPDGTHEFQNFLLSCHEDLIFSEDGWSDAVPFEFPGIDPGLFFDETSGRAYLHGSYRTGPPWAPDCSIRQFEIDVETGAALSDTKFLWKGAAGKDDAEGPHIYFKDGWYYLLTAESSTFEGHQINMARSKDIWGSYEGCQNNPLLTAFEKDEAVRWTGHGDLFQDTRGHWFCVHLGIRHDEDNIQRHPLGRETFLTWVDWLEDAWPRISQTKLSLDLDLEDGPNAGLHDVFKDINQQVEDLYIRTPIPQNYSYSATNNTYSLCAQTSTLASPSGTSTFVGRRQRSHLGSASTTVPLSSRGSQVLPLVGLTVYKDSLRHAVIQID
;
A
#
# COMPACT_ATOMS: atom_id res chain seq x y z
N ASN A 1 -10.33 -2.67 -14.46
CA ASN A 1 -9.34 -3.25 -13.53
C ASN A 1 -7.99 -3.42 -14.22
N PRO A 2 -6.86 -3.25 -13.51
CA PRO A 2 -6.77 -2.66 -12.17
C PRO A 2 -7.37 -1.24 -12.14
N ILE A 3 -7.84 -0.78 -10.97
CA ILE A 3 -8.29 0.61 -10.79
C ILE A 3 -7.12 1.55 -10.54
N ILE A 4 -6.05 1.06 -9.89
CA ILE A 4 -4.75 1.74 -9.80
C ILE A 4 -3.67 0.81 -10.38
N PRO A 5 -3.21 1.03 -11.62
CA PRO A 5 -2.21 0.20 -12.28
C PRO A 5 -0.77 0.49 -11.81
N GLY A 6 0.12 -0.50 -12.00
CA GLY A 6 1.51 -0.43 -11.58
C GLY A 6 1.70 -0.68 -10.08
N PHE A 7 2.83 -0.22 -9.54
CA PHE A 7 3.18 -0.37 -8.12
C PHE A 7 2.23 0.42 -7.22
N ALA A 8 1.13 -0.25 -6.85
CA ALA A 8 0.04 0.23 -5.99
C ALA A 8 -0.52 -0.93 -5.15
N PRO A 9 0.26 -1.43 -4.17
CA PRO A 9 -0.13 -2.58 -3.34
C PRO A 9 -0.94 -2.16 -2.11
N ASP A 10 -1.46 -3.17 -1.41
CA ASP A 10 -2.01 -3.04 -0.05
C ASP A 10 -3.02 -1.88 0.06
N PRO A 11 -4.11 -1.87 -0.75
CA PRO A 11 -5.05 -0.77 -0.79
C PRO A 11 -5.92 -0.71 0.47
N THR A 12 -6.07 0.48 1.03
CA THR A 12 -7.09 0.82 2.04
C THR A 12 -7.99 1.93 1.50
N ILE A 13 -9.28 1.92 1.87
CA ILE A 13 -10.26 2.84 1.31
C ILE A 13 -11.23 3.37 2.37
N VAL A 14 -11.62 4.63 2.22
CA VAL A 14 -12.70 5.28 2.98
C VAL A 14 -13.64 5.99 2.02
N VAL A 15 -14.94 5.96 2.32
CA VAL A 15 -15.94 6.80 1.65
C VAL A 15 -16.28 7.96 2.55
N HIS A 16 -16.05 9.19 2.10
CA HIS A 16 -16.33 10.39 2.88
C HIS A 16 -16.91 11.47 1.97
N ASN A 17 -18.09 12.00 2.32
CA ASN A 17 -18.80 13.04 1.56
C ASN A 17 -18.95 12.72 0.05
N GLY A 18 -19.22 11.45 -0.28
CA GLY A 18 -19.39 10.98 -1.65
C GLY A 18 -18.10 10.83 -2.46
N ILE A 19 -16.95 10.96 -1.81
CA ILE A 19 -15.62 10.75 -2.41
C ILE A 19 -15.05 9.44 -1.87
N TYR A 20 -14.59 8.59 -2.77
CA TYR A 20 -13.80 7.40 -2.48
C TYR A 20 -12.34 7.82 -2.36
N ILE A 21 -11.72 7.58 -1.21
CA ILE A 21 -10.33 7.96 -0.92
C ILE A 21 -9.55 6.68 -0.67
N LEU A 22 -8.53 6.42 -1.49
CA LEU A 22 -7.74 5.20 -1.47
C LEU A 22 -6.27 5.50 -1.22
N VAL A 23 -5.63 4.72 -0.35
CA VAL A 23 -4.19 4.83 -0.07
C VAL A 23 -3.50 3.48 -0.29
N ASN A 24 -2.29 3.50 -0.83
CA ASN A 24 -1.46 2.32 -1.05
C ASN A 24 -0.15 2.37 -0.26
N SER A 25 0.46 1.22 -0.05
CA SER A 25 1.84 1.14 0.42
C SER A 25 2.82 1.71 -0.61
N SER A 26 3.98 2.20 -0.16
CA SER A 26 4.98 2.83 -1.06
C SER A 26 6.41 2.40 -0.79
N PHE A 27 6.64 1.57 0.22
CA PHE A 27 7.94 1.01 0.57
C PHE A 27 9.00 2.13 0.72
N HIS A 28 10.18 1.94 0.16
CA HIS A 28 11.28 2.88 0.16
C HIS A 28 11.10 4.11 -0.76
N VAL A 29 9.96 4.29 -1.42
CA VAL A 29 9.73 5.41 -2.34
C VAL A 29 9.19 6.64 -1.60
N PHE A 30 9.72 7.81 -1.94
CA PHE A 30 9.28 9.12 -1.43
C PHE A 30 8.82 10.03 -2.59
N PRO A 31 7.79 10.89 -2.41
CA PRO A 31 6.85 10.92 -1.30
C PRO A 31 6.09 9.59 -1.16
N GLY A 32 5.71 9.27 0.07
CA GLY A 32 5.15 7.98 0.45
C GLY A 32 3.64 8.00 0.64
N LEU A 33 3.00 6.83 0.62
CA LEU A 33 1.56 6.67 0.85
C LEU A 33 0.68 7.52 -0.10
N PRO A 34 0.70 7.23 -1.42
CA PRO A 34 -0.08 7.98 -2.41
C PRO A 34 -1.58 7.90 -2.10
N ILE A 35 -2.26 9.04 -2.22
CA ILE A 35 -3.69 9.22 -1.98
C ILE A 35 -4.38 9.42 -3.32
N TYR A 36 -5.28 8.51 -3.66
CA TYR A 36 -6.12 8.56 -4.84
C TYR A 36 -7.56 8.89 -4.47
N THR A 37 -8.26 9.61 -5.34
CA THR A 37 -9.69 9.88 -5.17
C THR A 37 -10.50 9.49 -6.39
N SER A 38 -11.73 9.06 -6.15
CA SER A 38 -12.75 8.85 -7.18
C SER A 38 -14.12 9.31 -6.67
N THR A 39 -15.05 9.58 -7.58
CA THR A 39 -16.47 9.79 -7.27
C THR A 39 -17.37 8.74 -7.93
N ASN A 40 -16.82 7.87 -8.77
CA ASN A 40 -17.56 6.87 -9.55
C ASN A 40 -16.91 5.48 -9.54
N LEU A 41 -15.82 5.27 -8.78
CA LEU A 41 -15.00 4.04 -8.71
C LEU A 41 -14.28 3.66 -10.01
N VAL A 42 -14.47 4.42 -11.09
CA VAL A 42 -13.87 4.20 -12.41
C VAL A 42 -12.69 5.15 -12.62
N ASP A 43 -12.93 6.45 -12.50
CA ASP A 43 -11.95 7.49 -12.71
C ASP A 43 -11.25 7.79 -11.38
N TRP A 44 -9.95 7.54 -11.35
CA TRP A 44 -9.10 7.76 -10.19
C TRP A 44 -8.08 8.87 -10.47
N GLU A 45 -7.93 9.76 -9.50
CA GLU A 45 -6.97 10.85 -9.54
C GLU A 45 -6.00 10.78 -8.37
N LEU A 46 -4.70 10.83 -8.63
CA LEU A 46 -3.70 11.03 -7.59
C LEU A 46 -3.82 12.46 -7.06
N LYS A 47 -4.20 12.61 -5.79
CA LYS A 47 -4.35 13.92 -5.13
C LYS A 47 -3.13 14.34 -4.32
N GLY A 48 -2.27 13.42 -3.95
CA GLY A 48 -1.10 13.72 -3.14
C GLY A 48 -0.61 12.50 -2.37
N HIS A 49 0.03 12.75 -1.24
CA HIS A 49 0.71 11.74 -0.44
C HIS A 49 0.55 12.06 1.05
N ALA A 50 0.25 11.05 1.88
CA ALA A 50 0.15 11.26 3.33
C ALA A 50 1.53 11.55 3.96
N LEU A 51 2.61 11.07 3.34
CA LEU A 51 3.99 11.33 3.74
C LEU A 51 4.73 12.06 2.62
N CYS A 52 4.79 13.38 2.69
CA CYS A 52 5.42 14.22 1.67
C CYS A 52 6.46 15.21 2.21
N ARG A 53 6.58 15.34 3.54
CA ARG A 53 7.62 16.18 4.17
C ARG A 53 8.70 15.32 4.80
N THR A 54 9.96 15.71 4.60
CA THR A 54 11.11 15.00 5.18
C THR A 54 11.14 15.04 6.71
N THR A 55 10.38 15.95 7.32
CA THR A 55 10.23 16.08 8.77
C THR A 55 9.20 15.11 9.37
N GLN A 56 8.24 14.59 8.58
CA GLN A 56 7.22 13.67 9.08
C GLN A 56 7.85 12.34 9.51
N LEU A 57 8.67 11.77 8.63
CA LEU A 57 9.42 10.54 8.84
C LEU A 57 10.49 10.42 7.75
N SER A 58 11.73 10.11 8.14
CA SER A 58 12.83 9.88 7.20
C SER A 58 12.91 8.40 6.81
N LEU A 59 12.89 8.14 5.50
CA LEU A 59 13.03 6.82 4.88
C LEU A 59 14.49 6.47 4.57
N SER A 60 15.47 7.27 4.99
CA SER A 60 16.90 7.03 4.69
C SER A 60 17.42 5.67 5.18
N ASN A 61 16.76 5.08 6.19
CA ASN A 61 17.09 3.77 6.74
C ASN A 61 16.20 2.64 6.18
N ALA A 62 15.32 2.92 5.21
CA ALA A 62 14.68 1.86 4.44
C ALA A 62 15.75 1.13 3.62
N PHE A 63 15.64 -0.20 3.54
CA PHE A 63 16.68 -1.03 2.94
C PHE A 63 16.19 -1.81 1.72
N THR A 64 17.10 -2.33 0.93
CA THR A 64 16.87 -3.47 0.03
C THR A 64 17.97 -4.48 0.26
N LYS A 65 17.61 -5.69 0.66
CA LYS A 65 18.57 -6.74 1.03
C LYS A 65 18.20 -8.10 0.48
N PHE A 66 19.26 -8.86 0.25
CA PHE A 66 19.21 -10.28 -0.02
C PHE A 66 19.15 -11.04 1.31
N ILE A 67 18.08 -11.79 1.53
CA ILE A 67 17.93 -12.69 2.67
C ILE A 67 18.08 -14.13 2.17
N PRO A 68 19.17 -14.83 2.51
CA PRO A 68 19.30 -16.24 2.19
C PRO A 68 18.25 -17.03 2.97
N LEU A 69 17.44 -17.82 2.25
CA LEU A 69 16.49 -18.74 2.88
C LEU A 69 17.08 -20.16 2.93
N PRO A 70 16.72 -20.96 3.95
CA PRO A 70 17.25 -22.32 4.11
C PRO A 70 17.03 -23.25 2.90
N HIS A 71 15.99 -23.01 2.10
CA HIS A 71 15.67 -23.79 0.90
C HIS A 71 16.44 -23.33 -0.36
N GLY A 72 17.44 -22.45 -0.22
CA GLY A 72 18.36 -22.08 -1.30
C GLY A 72 17.85 -21.04 -2.30
N ILE A 73 16.57 -20.68 -2.27
CA ILE A 73 16.02 -19.58 -3.07
C ILE A 73 15.97 -18.33 -2.17
N PRO A 74 16.81 -17.32 -2.43
CA PRO A 74 16.88 -16.14 -1.58
C PRO A 74 15.68 -15.22 -1.78
N LEU A 75 15.28 -14.54 -0.71
CA LEU A 75 14.26 -13.50 -0.74
C LEU A 75 14.93 -12.13 -0.85
N ILE A 76 14.49 -11.32 -1.80
CA ILE A 76 14.87 -9.90 -1.85
C ILE A 76 13.78 -9.11 -1.17
N ILE A 77 14.10 -8.51 -0.03
CA ILE A 77 13.18 -7.68 0.75
C ILE A 77 13.55 -6.23 0.56
N THR A 78 12.53 -5.41 0.29
CA THR A 78 12.63 -3.96 0.29
C THR A 78 11.81 -3.44 1.47
N GLY A 79 12.43 -2.66 2.34
CA GLY A 79 11.80 -2.02 3.48
C GLY A 79 11.10 -0.70 3.10
N GLY A 80 10.82 0.13 4.10
CA GLY A 80 10.10 1.38 4.00
C GLY A 80 8.65 1.24 4.46
N LEU A 81 7.73 1.93 3.80
CA LEU A 81 6.32 2.01 4.20
C LEU A 81 5.52 0.81 3.69
N PHE A 82 5.14 -0.10 4.59
CA PHE A 82 4.33 -1.28 4.29
C PHE A 82 2.83 -0.90 4.20
N ALA A 83 1.92 -1.86 4.43
CA ALA A 83 0.49 -1.66 4.31
C ALA A 83 -0.02 -0.53 5.23
N PRO A 84 -0.69 0.49 4.67
CA PRO A 84 -1.40 1.47 5.46
C PRO A 84 -2.85 1.04 5.71
N THR A 85 -3.42 1.53 6.81
CA THR A 85 -4.88 1.53 7.01
C THR A 85 -5.35 2.97 7.19
N LEU A 86 -6.29 3.42 6.36
CA LEU A 86 -6.92 4.74 6.43
C LEU A 86 -8.32 4.60 7.03
N ARG A 87 -8.64 5.40 8.05
CA ARG A 87 -9.99 5.48 8.63
C ARG A 87 -10.35 6.93 8.92
N HIS A 88 -11.62 7.27 8.78
CA HIS A 88 -12.15 8.56 9.22
C HIS A 88 -12.86 8.36 10.55
N PHE A 89 -12.69 9.29 11.47
CA PHE A 89 -13.39 9.31 12.74
C PHE A 89 -13.57 10.75 13.20
N LYS A 90 -14.82 11.11 13.51
CA LYS A 90 -15.22 12.48 13.86
C LYS A 90 -14.88 13.47 12.74
N ASN A 91 -13.88 14.33 12.92
CA ASN A 91 -13.49 15.39 11.96
C ASN A 91 -12.07 15.20 11.41
N LYS A 92 -11.51 14.00 11.57
CA LYS A 92 -10.14 13.68 11.15
C LYS A 92 -10.07 12.36 10.41
N PHE A 93 -9.14 12.31 9.48
CA PHE A 93 -8.59 11.06 8.97
C PHE A 93 -7.41 10.63 9.84
N TYR A 94 -7.35 9.33 10.10
CA TYR A 94 -6.26 8.66 10.78
C TYR A 94 -5.69 7.61 9.83
N LEU A 95 -4.37 7.61 9.69
CA LEU A 95 -3.64 6.61 8.92
C LEU A 95 -2.63 5.94 9.82
N VAL A 96 -2.65 4.62 9.89
CA VAL A 96 -1.62 3.83 10.54
C VAL A 96 -0.82 3.05 9.51
N CYS A 97 0.47 2.90 9.72
CA CYS A 97 1.36 2.21 8.79
C CYS A 97 2.59 1.67 9.54
N THR A 98 3.23 0.65 8.97
CA THR A 98 4.51 0.15 9.44
C THR A 98 5.66 0.73 8.61
N TYR A 99 6.70 1.22 9.29
CA TYR A 99 7.99 1.54 8.71
C TYR A 99 8.98 0.39 8.98
N ALA A 100 9.33 -0.35 7.94
CA ALA A 100 10.36 -1.38 7.96
C ALA A 100 11.74 -0.76 7.68
N TRP A 101 12.62 -0.74 8.67
CA TRP A 101 13.87 0.00 8.61
C TRP A 101 15.03 -0.77 9.20
N GLU A 102 16.24 -0.28 8.94
CA GLU A 102 17.47 -0.88 9.41
C GLU A 102 18.18 0.00 10.44
N LYS A 103 18.50 -0.59 11.58
CA LYS A 103 19.33 0.03 12.61
C LYS A 103 20.78 0.16 12.15
N PRO A 104 21.58 1.06 12.75
CA PRO A 104 23.01 1.20 12.43
C PRO A 104 23.85 -0.08 12.62
N ASP A 105 23.39 -1.02 13.44
CA ASP A 105 24.02 -2.32 13.66
C ASP A 105 23.64 -3.38 12.60
N GLY A 106 22.81 -3.02 11.62
CA GLY A 106 22.36 -3.88 10.53
C GLY A 106 21.14 -4.74 10.86
N THR A 107 20.57 -4.63 12.06
CA THR A 107 19.34 -5.34 12.43
C THR A 107 18.10 -4.69 11.82
N HIS A 108 17.11 -5.51 11.46
CA HIS A 108 15.86 -5.05 10.84
C HIS A 108 14.78 -4.89 11.90
N GLU A 109 14.05 -3.78 11.82
CA GLU A 109 13.00 -3.43 12.77
C GLU A 109 11.75 -2.95 12.06
N PHE A 110 10.63 -3.06 12.76
CA PHE A 110 9.35 -2.50 12.37
C PHE A 110 8.95 -1.45 13.39
N GLN A 111 8.74 -0.22 12.94
CA GLN A 111 8.12 0.83 13.73
C GLN A 111 6.73 1.09 13.19
N ASN A 112 5.70 0.82 13.98
CA ASN A 112 4.36 1.26 13.64
C ASN A 112 4.17 2.72 14.05
N PHE A 113 3.43 3.46 13.24
CA PHE A 113 3.18 4.88 13.47
C PHE A 113 1.79 5.29 13.00
N LEU A 114 1.32 6.41 13.52
CA LEU A 114 0.07 7.05 13.20
C LEU A 114 0.32 8.43 12.57
N LEU A 115 -0.47 8.77 11.56
CA LEU A 115 -0.65 10.12 11.04
C LEU A 115 -2.11 10.53 11.25
N SER A 116 -2.33 11.81 11.50
CA SER A 116 -3.68 12.38 11.53
C SER A 116 -3.78 13.60 10.61
N CYS A 117 -4.96 13.84 10.08
CA CYS A 117 -5.24 14.98 9.21
C CYS A 117 -6.67 15.47 9.44
N HIS A 118 -6.89 16.77 9.57
CA HIS A 118 -8.24 17.32 9.56
C HIS A 118 -8.89 17.07 8.20
N GLU A 119 -10.19 16.75 8.17
CA GLU A 119 -10.87 16.34 6.94
C GLU A 119 -10.79 17.37 5.80
N ASP A 120 -10.82 18.66 6.14
CA ASP A 120 -10.66 19.77 5.18
C ASP A 120 -9.26 19.87 4.55
N LEU A 121 -8.26 19.15 5.08
CA LEU A 121 -6.86 19.27 4.72
C LEU A 121 -6.27 17.99 4.12
N ILE A 122 -7.05 16.93 3.92
CA ILE A 122 -6.53 15.62 3.48
C ILE A 122 -5.73 15.65 2.17
N PHE A 123 -6.03 16.62 1.30
CA PHE A 123 -5.36 16.82 0.01
C PHE A 123 -4.30 17.93 0.03
N SER A 124 -4.02 18.53 1.19
CA SER A 124 -3.00 19.56 1.36
C SER A 124 -1.66 18.92 1.72
N GLU A 125 -0.56 19.41 1.14
CA GLU A 125 0.81 18.93 1.43
C GLU A 125 1.17 19.07 2.92
N ASP A 126 0.66 20.11 3.58
CA ASP A 126 0.87 20.36 5.02
C ASP A 126 -0.27 19.85 5.90
N GLY A 127 -1.24 19.11 5.34
CA GLY A 127 -2.44 18.69 6.07
C GLY A 127 -2.20 17.57 7.07
N TRP A 128 -1.28 16.65 6.76
CA TRP A 128 -0.98 15.49 7.59
C TRP A 128 0.01 15.85 8.71
N SER A 129 -0.17 15.28 9.90
CA SER A 129 0.74 15.44 11.04
C SER A 129 2.12 14.85 10.78
N ASP A 130 3.08 15.11 11.68
CA ASP A 130 4.28 14.28 11.78
C ASP A 130 3.92 12.88 12.34
N ALA A 131 4.80 11.89 12.13
CA ALA A 131 4.55 10.51 12.54
C ALA A 131 4.59 10.36 14.07
N VAL A 132 3.52 9.81 14.63
CA VAL A 132 3.43 9.45 16.05
C VAL A 132 3.71 7.95 16.18
N PRO A 133 4.91 7.54 16.65
CA PRO A 133 5.25 6.13 16.79
C PRO A 133 4.46 5.48 17.94
N PHE A 134 4.14 4.21 17.79
CA PHE A 134 3.59 3.39 18.87
C PHE A 134 4.17 1.96 18.83
N GLU A 135 4.16 1.31 19.99
CA GLU A 135 4.72 -0.03 20.15
C GLU A 135 3.70 -1.10 19.75
N PHE A 136 4.00 -1.82 18.68
CA PHE A 136 3.30 -3.03 18.29
C PHE A 136 4.29 -3.98 17.59
N PRO A 137 4.64 -5.13 18.21
CA PRO A 137 5.55 -6.12 17.62
C PRO A 137 4.93 -6.82 16.39
N GLY A 138 5.00 -6.18 15.23
CA GLY A 138 4.28 -6.66 14.05
C GLY A 138 4.17 -5.66 12.92
N ILE A 139 3.40 -6.04 11.92
CA ILE A 139 3.09 -5.22 10.73
C ILE A 139 1.58 -5.05 10.56
N ASP A 140 1.20 -4.31 9.53
CA ASP A 140 -0.17 -4.13 9.06
C ASP A 140 -1.12 -3.64 10.16
N PRO A 141 -0.81 -2.50 10.81
CA PRO A 141 -1.70 -1.93 11.79
C PRO A 141 -3.01 -1.51 11.11
N GLY A 142 -4.12 -1.78 11.77
CA GLY A 142 -5.47 -1.36 11.41
C GLY A 142 -6.13 -0.66 12.58
N LEU A 143 -7.07 0.23 12.27
CA LEU A 143 -7.87 0.95 13.25
C LEU A 143 -9.34 0.56 13.11
N PHE A 144 -9.98 0.35 14.25
CA PHE A 144 -11.43 0.30 14.36
C PHE A 144 -11.89 1.35 15.37
N PHE A 145 -12.85 2.17 14.96
CA PHE A 145 -13.48 3.17 15.80
C PHE A 145 -14.88 2.71 16.17
N ASP A 146 -15.13 2.56 17.47
CA ASP A 146 -16.47 2.33 17.97
C ASP A 146 -17.16 3.68 18.17
N GLU A 147 -17.99 4.05 17.21
CA GLU A 147 -18.77 5.31 17.23
C GLU A 147 -19.70 5.41 18.45
N THR A 148 -20.15 4.28 19.01
CA THR A 148 -21.07 4.29 20.17
C THR A 148 -20.35 4.64 21.45
N SER A 149 -19.17 4.06 21.69
CA SER A 149 -18.38 4.33 22.90
C SER A 149 -17.38 5.48 22.73
N GLY A 150 -17.09 5.87 21.49
CA GLY A 150 -16.06 6.84 21.14
C GLY A 150 -14.63 6.30 21.27
N ARG A 151 -14.45 4.98 21.44
CA ARG A 151 -13.16 4.32 21.66
C ARG A 151 -12.52 3.88 20.35
N ALA A 152 -11.19 3.83 20.34
CA ALA A 152 -10.41 3.36 19.22
C ALA A 152 -9.62 2.11 19.60
N TYR A 153 -9.52 1.16 18.66
CA TYR A 153 -8.80 -0.09 18.84
C TYR A 153 -7.80 -0.26 17.70
N LEU A 154 -6.56 -0.57 18.06
CA LEU A 154 -5.53 -0.93 17.09
C LEU A 154 -5.41 -2.45 17.04
N HIS A 155 -5.50 -3.01 15.84
CA HIS A 155 -5.20 -4.40 15.55
C HIS A 155 -4.05 -4.51 14.56
N GLY A 156 -3.36 -5.64 14.51
CA GLY A 156 -2.27 -5.85 13.56
C GLY A 156 -1.80 -7.30 13.51
N SER A 157 -0.92 -7.61 12.55
CA SER A 157 -0.22 -8.89 12.47
C SER A 157 0.91 -8.93 13.48
N TYR A 158 0.63 -9.46 14.67
CA TYR A 158 1.62 -9.58 15.74
C TYR A 158 2.54 -10.76 15.47
N ARG A 159 3.85 -10.51 15.47
CA ARG A 159 4.86 -11.49 15.08
C ARG A 159 5.78 -11.87 16.24
N THR A 160 5.79 -13.16 16.59
CA THR A 160 6.66 -13.75 17.63
C THR A 160 7.79 -14.61 17.07
N GLY A 161 7.68 -15.06 15.82
CA GLY A 161 8.64 -15.97 15.18
C GLY A 161 9.79 -15.27 14.42
N PRO A 162 10.89 -15.99 14.11
CA PRO A 162 12.02 -15.45 13.35
C PRO A 162 11.65 -15.13 11.89
N PRO A 163 12.46 -14.35 11.15
CA PRO A 163 12.11 -13.90 9.79
C PRO A 163 11.81 -15.00 8.78
N TRP A 164 12.40 -16.19 8.92
CA TRP A 164 12.22 -17.33 8.01
C TRP A 164 11.09 -18.29 8.42
N ALA A 165 10.51 -18.09 9.60
CA ALA A 165 9.39 -18.86 10.12
C ALA A 165 8.56 -17.94 11.02
N PRO A 166 7.88 -16.94 10.43
CA PRO A 166 7.06 -16.03 11.20
C PRO A 166 5.97 -16.82 11.92
N ASP A 167 5.76 -16.50 13.19
CA ASP A 167 4.63 -16.96 13.99
C ASP A 167 3.75 -15.72 14.17
N CYS A 168 2.84 -15.51 13.21
CA CYS A 168 1.94 -14.37 13.18
C CYS A 168 0.59 -14.73 13.78
N SER A 169 -0.04 -13.73 14.39
CA SER A 169 -1.41 -13.80 14.92
C SER A 169 -2.02 -12.40 14.92
N ILE A 170 -3.33 -12.29 14.73
CA ILE A 170 -4.00 -11.00 14.87
C ILE A 170 -4.15 -10.70 16.36
N ARG A 171 -3.62 -9.55 16.78
CA ARG A 171 -3.75 -9.06 18.16
C ARG A 171 -4.21 -7.63 18.18
N GLN A 172 -4.81 -7.23 19.30
CA GLN A 172 -5.44 -5.92 19.46
C GLN A 172 -5.21 -5.33 20.84
N PHE A 173 -5.18 -4.00 20.92
CA PHE A 173 -5.29 -3.22 22.16
C PHE A 173 -6.11 -1.95 21.92
N GLU A 174 -6.62 -1.33 22.98
CA GLU A 174 -7.25 -0.02 22.91
C GLU A 174 -6.18 1.07 22.79
N ILE A 175 -6.34 2.03 21.88
CA ILE A 175 -5.33 3.05 21.59
C ILE A 175 -5.87 4.47 21.80
N ASP A 176 -5.03 5.34 22.35
CA ASP A 176 -5.21 6.79 22.22
C ASP A 176 -4.61 7.25 20.88
N VAL A 177 -5.47 7.58 19.93
CA VAL A 177 -5.06 7.97 18.56
C VAL A 177 -4.40 9.34 18.48
N GLU A 178 -4.44 10.16 19.53
CA GLU A 178 -3.75 11.44 19.54
C GLU A 178 -2.30 11.30 20.02
N THR A 179 -2.02 10.29 20.88
CA THR A 179 -0.68 10.09 21.49
C THR A 179 0.02 8.81 21.05
N GLY A 180 -0.70 7.87 20.44
CA GLY A 180 -0.22 6.51 20.14
C GLY A 180 -0.16 5.59 21.37
N ALA A 181 -0.59 6.05 22.56
CA ALA A 181 -0.48 5.27 23.78
C ALA A 181 -1.44 4.08 23.80
N ALA A 182 -0.92 2.91 24.21
CA ALA A 182 -1.76 1.77 24.53
C ALA A 182 -2.52 2.02 25.85
N LEU A 183 -3.85 1.90 25.80
CA LEU A 183 -4.77 2.07 26.92
C LEU A 183 -5.17 0.71 27.55
N SER A 184 -4.75 -0.39 26.95
CA SER A 184 -4.97 -1.74 27.46
C SER A 184 -3.81 -2.69 27.13
N ASP A 185 -3.80 -3.86 27.77
CA ASP A 185 -2.93 -4.96 27.34
C ASP A 185 -3.29 -5.43 25.92
N THR A 186 -2.28 -5.94 25.20
CA THR A 186 -2.45 -6.57 23.89
C THR A 186 -3.07 -7.96 24.03
N LYS A 187 -4.20 -8.19 23.36
CA LYS A 187 -4.95 -9.45 23.38
C LYS A 187 -4.92 -10.15 22.03
N PHE A 188 -4.88 -11.48 22.07
CA PHE A 188 -5.03 -12.33 20.89
C PHE A 188 -6.48 -12.31 20.39
N LEU A 189 -6.67 -12.19 19.07
CA LEU A 189 -7.98 -12.28 18.42
C LEU A 189 -8.13 -13.55 17.59
N TRP A 190 -7.19 -13.80 16.68
CA TRP A 190 -7.33 -14.89 15.72
C TRP A 190 -6.00 -15.34 15.09
N LYS A 191 -5.92 -16.61 14.71
CA LYS A 191 -4.74 -17.22 14.08
C LYS A 191 -4.80 -17.28 12.54
N GLY A 192 -5.94 -16.94 11.96
CA GLY A 192 -6.22 -17.14 10.55
C GLY A 192 -6.85 -18.51 10.25
N ALA A 193 -7.28 -18.69 9.00
CA ALA A 193 -7.95 -19.89 8.49
C ALA A 193 -7.02 -20.83 7.69
N ALA A 194 -5.95 -20.31 7.10
CA ALA A 194 -5.06 -21.01 6.18
C ALA A 194 -4.10 -21.98 6.87
N GLY A 195 -3.93 -21.88 8.20
CA GLY A 195 -3.06 -22.76 8.98
C GLY A 195 -1.57 -22.57 8.71
N LYS A 196 -1.15 -21.39 8.25
CA LYS A 196 0.26 -21.06 7.92
C LYS A 196 0.94 -20.11 8.89
N ASP A 197 0.25 -19.69 9.96
CA ASP A 197 0.75 -18.72 10.95
C ASP A 197 1.26 -17.41 10.31
N ASP A 198 0.63 -16.96 9.22
CA ASP A 198 0.99 -15.76 8.46
C ASP A 198 -0.19 -14.80 8.26
N ALA A 199 -1.19 -14.85 9.16
CA ALA A 199 -2.33 -13.95 9.10
C ALA A 199 -1.89 -12.48 9.26
N GLU A 200 -2.22 -11.67 8.27
CA GLU A 200 -1.83 -10.25 8.15
C GLU A 200 -2.97 -9.41 7.56
N GLY A 201 -2.70 -8.13 7.25
CA GLY A 201 -3.70 -7.18 6.73
C GLY A 201 -5.05 -7.16 7.46
N PRO A 202 -5.11 -7.11 8.81
CA PRO A 202 -6.37 -7.21 9.52
C PRO A 202 -7.24 -5.94 9.38
N HIS A 203 -8.52 -6.13 9.11
CA HIS A 203 -9.53 -5.07 9.17
C HIS A 203 -10.77 -5.54 9.94
N ILE A 204 -11.28 -4.69 10.83
CA ILE A 204 -12.51 -4.97 11.59
C ILE A 204 -13.67 -4.11 11.08
N TYR A 205 -14.82 -4.74 10.88
CA TYR A 205 -16.09 -4.10 10.53
C TYR A 205 -17.15 -4.44 11.58
N PHE A 206 -18.04 -3.51 11.91
CA PHE A 206 -19.21 -3.79 12.74
C PHE A 206 -20.47 -3.76 11.88
N LYS A 207 -21.15 -4.91 11.76
CA LYS A 207 -22.36 -5.06 10.95
C LYS A 207 -23.29 -6.08 11.59
N ASP A 208 -24.59 -5.77 11.67
CA ASP A 208 -25.64 -6.65 12.20
C ASP A 208 -25.31 -7.23 13.60
N GLY A 209 -24.73 -6.38 14.45
CA GLY A 209 -24.31 -6.75 15.79
C GLY A 209 -23.14 -7.75 15.84
N TRP A 210 -22.35 -7.87 14.77
CA TRP A 210 -21.14 -8.68 14.70
C TRP A 210 -19.93 -7.82 14.38
N TYR A 211 -18.80 -8.12 15.02
CA TYR A 211 -17.48 -7.68 14.59
C TYR A 211 -16.92 -8.71 13.62
N TYR A 212 -16.72 -8.32 12.37
CA TYR A 212 -16.09 -9.14 11.34
C TYR A 212 -14.61 -8.76 11.22
N LEU A 213 -13.73 -9.74 11.39
CA LEU A 213 -12.29 -9.60 11.23
C LEU A 213 -11.89 -10.23 9.89
N LEU A 214 -11.53 -9.38 8.94
CA LEU A 214 -10.95 -9.77 7.67
C LEU A 214 -9.42 -9.86 7.81
N THR A 215 -8.79 -10.82 7.14
CA THR A 215 -7.32 -10.97 7.07
C THR A 215 -6.86 -11.34 5.66
N ALA A 216 -5.61 -11.01 5.36
CA ALA A 216 -4.84 -11.63 4.29
C ALA A 216 -4.02 -12.80 4.85
N GLU A 217 -3.90 -13.90 4.11
CA GLU A 217 -3.13 -15.06 4.54
C GLU A 217 -2.42 -15.73 3.36
N SER A 218 -1.50 -16.66 3.67
CA SER A 218 -0.70 -17.41 2.69
C SER A 218 0.28 -16.57 1.88
N SER A 219 0.75 -15.47 2.47
CA SER A 219 1.72 -14.52 1.91
C SER A 219 1.25 -13.87 0.61
N THR A 220 1.90 -12.77 0.21
CA THR A 220 1.52 -12.01 -0.99
C THR A 220 2.02 -12.63 -2.33
N PHE A 221 1.93 -13.95 -2.45
CA PHE A 221 2.37 -14.74 -3.62
C PHE A 221 1.24 -15.62 -4.18
N GLU A 222 1.57 -16.77 -4.78
CA GLU A 222 0.62 -17.64 -5.48
C GLU A 222 -0.58 -18.06 -4.63
N GLY A 223 -0.34 -18.38 -3.36
CA GLY A 223 -1.37 -18.82 -2.41
C GLY A 223 -2.18 -17.71 -1.75
N HIS A 224 -1.95 -16.43 -2.11
CA HIS A 224 -2.56 -15.29 -1.43
C HIS A 224 -4.08 -15.38 -1.43
N GLN A 225 -4.68 -15.01 -0.30
CA GLN A 225 -6.12 -15.15 -0.09
C GLN A 225 -6.64 -14.21 0.99
N ILE A 226 -7.93 -13.87 0.88
CA ILE A 226 -8.70 -13.14 1.89
C ILE A 226 -9.52 -14.14 2.70
N ASN A 227 -9.43 -14.04 4.03
CA ASN A 227 -10.21 -14.85 4.96
C ASN A 227 -10.96 -13.94 5.93
N MET A 228 -11.94 -14.51 6.62
CA MET A 228 -12.72 -13.80 7.62
C MET A 228 -13.07 -14.66 8.83
N ALA A 229 -13.15 -14.02 9.98
CA ALA A 229 -13.79 -14.52 11.19
C ALA A 229 -14.76 -13.48 11.76
N ARG A 230 -15.61 -13.83 12.72
CA ARG A 230 -16.48 -12.86 13.40
C ARG A 230 -16.68 -13.14 14.88
N SER A 231 -17.11 -12.14 15.65
CA SER A 231 -17.41 -12.26 17.08
C SER A 231 -18.54 -11.29 17.48
N LYS A 232 -19.27 -11.60 18.55
CA LYS A 232 -20.20 -10.65 19.19
C LYS A 232 -19.50 -9.65 20.11
N ASP A 233 -18.25 -9.92 20.46
CA ASP A 233 -17.38 -9.05 21.26
C ASP A 233 -16.14 -8.69 20.43
N ILE A 234 -15.78 -7.40 20.39
CA ILE A 234 -14.60 -6.90 19.68
C ILE A 234 -13.30 -7.58 20.15
N TRP A 235 -13.28 -8.07 21.39
CA TRP A 235 -12.16 -8.81 21.97
C TRP A 235 -12.18 -10.31 21.69
N GLY A 236 -13.16 -10.79 20.92
CA GLY A 236 -13.32 -12.19 20.57
C GLY A 236 -14.09 -13.00 21.64
N SER A 237 -14.06 -14.33 21.57
CA SER A 237 -13.32 -15.13 20.59
C SER A 237 -13.94 -15.04 19.18
N TYR A 238 -13.10 -15.00 18.16
CA TYR A 238 -13.55 -14.96 16.76
C TYR A 238 -13.76 -16.37 16.19
N GLU A 239 -14.94 -16.61 15.62
CA GLU A 239 -15.25 -17.82 14.86
C GLU A 239 -14.92 -17.64 13.37
N GLY A 240 -14.16 -18.57 12.79
CA GLY A 240 -13.80 -18.51 11.37
C GLY A 240 -14.99 -18.77 10.44
N CYS A 241 -15.05 -18.05 9.33
CA CYS A 241 -16.02 -18.30 8.28
C CYS A 241 -15.81 -19.71 7.68
N GLN A 242 -16.89 -20.48 7.58
CA GLN A 242 -16.87 -21.83 6.99
C GLN A 242 -16.57 -21.82 5.49
N ASN A 243 -16.74 -20.68 4.82
CA ASN A 243 -16.50 -20.51 3.39
C ASN A 243 -15.13 -19.88 3.09
N ASN A 244 -14.22 -19.83 4.06
CA ASN A 244 -12.85 -19.37 3.81
C ASN A 244 -12.13 -20.30 2.81
N PRO A 245 -11.29 -19.75 1.90
CA PRO A 245 -11.08 -18.32 1.67
C PRO A 245 -12.22 -17.64 0.90
N LEU A 246 -12.47 -16.37 1.20
CA LEU A 246 -13.49 -15.56 0.53
C LEU A 246 -13.04 -15.06 -0.86
N LEU A 247 -11.74 -14.85 -1.05
CA LEU A 247 -11.14 -14.51 -2.34
C LEU A 247 -9.76 -15.18 -2.45
N THR A 248 -9.51 -15.89 -3.55
CA THR A 248 -8.18 -16.39 -3.91
C THR A 248 -8.15 -16.70 -5.41
N ALA A 249 -6.97 -16.59 -6.02
CA ALA A 249 -6.70 -17.06 -7.38
C ALA A 249 -5.83 -18.33 -7.39
N PHE A 250 -5.48 -18.87 -6.21
CA PHE A 250 -4.67 -20.08 -6.09
C PHE A 250 -5.36 -21.27 -6.75
N GLU A 251 -4.63 -22.02 -7.58
CA GLU A 251 -5.14 -23.17 -8.36
C GLU A 251 -6.34 -22.85 -9.27
N LYS A 252 -6.52 -21.57 -9.65
CA LYS A 252 -7.56 -21.13 -10.60
C LYS A 252 -6.93 -20.49 -11.84
N ASP A 253 -7.61 -20.64 -12.96
CA ASP A 253 -7.24 -19.96 -14.20
C ASP A 253 -7.86 -18.57 -14.26
N GLU A 254 -7.24 -17.62 -13.56
CA GLU A 254 -7.71 -16.24 -13.47
C GLU A 254 -6.68 -15.27 -14.04
N ALA A 255 -7.17 -14.24 -14.74
CA ALA A 255 -6.35 -13.18 -15.32
C ALA A 255 -5.76 -12.24 -14.25
N VAL A 256 -6.35 -12.20 -13.06
CA VAL A 256 -5.82 -11.50 -11.89
C VAL A 256 -5.42 -12.53 -10.85
N ARG A 257 -4.13 -12.58 -10.51
CA ARG A 257 -3.56 -13.56 -9.58
C ARG A 257 -3.02 -12.89 -8.31
N TRP A 258 -2.64 -13.71 -7.33
CA TRP A 258 -2.12 -13.28 -6.02
C TRP A 258 -3.07 -12.33 -5.30
N THR A 259 -4.38 -12.54 -5.50
CA THR A 259 -5.46 -11.72 -4.94
C THR A 259 -5.52 -11.88 -3.42
N GLY A 260 -5.41 -10.78 -2.69
CA GLY A 260 -5.48 -10.77 -1.24
C GLY A 260 -5.34 -9.36 -0.69
N HIS A 261 -5.13 -9.22 0.62
CA HIS A 261 -4.92 -7.92 1.28
C HIS A 261 -5.94 -6.87 0.83
N GLY A 262 -7.21 -7.13 1.12
CA GLY A 262 -8.32 -6.30 0.67
C GLY A 262 -9.01 -5.54 1.80
N ASP A 263 -9.67 -4.45 1.44
CA ASP A 263 -10.48 -3.61 2.33
C ASP A 263 -11.90 -3.53 1.76
N LEU A 264 -12.88 -3.94 2.56
CA LEU A 264 -14.30 -3.89 2.21
C LEU A 264 -14.86 -2.49 2.46
N PHE A 265 -15.70 -2.02 1.56
CA PHE A 265 -16.41 -0.76 1.74
C PHE A 265 -17.79 -0.80 1.10
N GLN A 266 -18.67 0.06 1.60
CA GLN A 266 -19.99 0.28 1.03
C GLN A 266 -19.97 1.59 0.24
N ASP A 267 -20.47 1.56 -0.99
CA ASP A 267 -20.62 2.74 -1.84
C ASP A 267 -21.75 3.66 -1.34
N THR A 268 -21.90 4.84 -1.94
CA THR A 268 -22.94 5.81 -1.56
C THR A 268 -24.37 5.34 -1.81
N ARG A 269 -24.56 4.21 -2.52
CA ARG A 269 -25.86 3.61 -2.84
C ARG A 269 -26.14 2.35 -2.02
N GLY A 270 -25.23 1.96 -1.14
CA GLY A 270 -25.38 0.78 -0.28
C GLY A 270 -24.80 -0.51 -0.85
N HIS A 271 -24.16 -0.47 -2.02
CA HIS A 271 -23.51 -1.63 -2.61
C HIS A 271 -22.16 -1.91 -1.96
N TRP A 272 -21.83 -3.18 -1.77
CA TRP A 272 -20.55 -3.58 -1.19
C TRP A 272 -19.52 -3.93 -2.26
N PHE A 273 -18.29 -3.51 -1.99
CA PHE A 273 -17.13 -3.76 -2.83
C PHE A 273 -15.92 -4.15 -1.98
N CYS A 274 -14.94 -4.76 -2.63
CA CYS A 274 -13.62 -5.02 -2.08
C CYS A 274 -12.58 -4.37 -2.99
N VAL A 275 -11.78 -3.44 -2.45
CA VAL A 275 -10.48 -3.13 -3.05
C VAL A 275 -9.48 -4.15 -2.55
N HIS A 276 -8.60 -4.65 -3.41
CA HIS A 276 -7.59 -5.62 -3.03
C HIS A 276 -6.37 -5.53 -3.94
N LEU A 277 -5.23 -6.04 -3.47
CA LEU A 277 -4.07 -6.15 -4.34
C LEU A 277 -4.15 -7.39 -5.23
N GLY A 278 -3.39 -7.37 -6.32
CA GLY A 278 -3.15 -8.53 -7.16
C GLY A 278 -2.09 -8.24 -8.21
N ILE A 279 -1.92 -9.16 -9.14
CA ILE A 279 -1.09 -9.00 -10.33
C ILE A 279 -1.90 -9.33 -11.58
N ARG A 280 -1.63 -8.65 -12.69
CA ARG A 280 -2.06 -9.14 -14.01
C ARG A 280 -1.24 -10.37 -14.40
N HIS A 281 -1.93 -11.46 -14.69
CA HIS A 281 -1.33 -12.65 -15.28
C HIS A 281 -1.10 -12.41 -16.77
N ASP A 282 0.10 -12.74 -17.23
CA ASP A 282 0.50 -12.70 -18.64
C ASP A 282 0.86 -14.13 -19.06
N GLU A 283 0.09 -14.69 -20.00
CA GLU A 283 0.30 -16.07 -20.49
C GLU A 283 1.67 -16.24 -21.16
N ASP A 284 2.21 -15.18 -21.75
CA ASP A 284 3.54 -15.21 -22.38
C ASP A 284 4.67 -15.08 -21.35
N ASN A 285 4.36 -14.67 -20.11
CA ASN A 285 5.35 -14.40 -19.06
C ASN A 285 4.85 -14.73 -17.65
N ILE A 286 4.47 -16.00 -17.46
CA ILE A 286 3.78 -16.54 -16.27
C ILE A 286 4.51 -16.24 -14.94
N GLN A 287 5.83 -16.03 -14.95
CA GLN A 287 6.63 -15.85 -13.72
C GLN A 287 7.12 -14.41 -13.47
N ARG A 288 6.83 -13.44 -14.35
CA ARG A 288 7.37 -12.07 -14.21
C ARG A 288 6.26 -11.04 -14.27
N HIS A 289 6.15 -10.26 -13.21
CA HIS A 289 5.16 -9.19 -13.07
C HIS A 289 5.89 -7.86 -12.94
N PRO A 290 6.33 -7.24 -14.06
CA PRO A 290 7.17 -6.04 -14.03
C PRO A 290 6.48 -4.82 -13.42
N LEU A 291 5.15 -4.80 -13.42
CA LEU A 291 4.32 -3.75 -12.83
C LEU A 291 4.14 -3.88 -11.31
N GLY A 292 4.60 -4.99 -10.72
CA GLY A 292 4.41 -5.26 -9.30
C GLY A 292 2.96 -5.59 -8.96
N ARG A 293 2.61 -5.41 -7.69
CA ARG A 293 1.25 -5.58 -7.16
C ARG A 293 0.45 -4.30 -7.44
N GLU A 294 -0.70 -4.46 -8.08
CA GLU A 294 -1.61 -3.39 -8.52
C GLU A 294 -2.90 -3.45 -7.68
N THR A 295 -3.71 -2.38 -7.69
CA THR A 295 -4.99 -2.34 -6.96
C THR A 295 -6.16 -2.66 -7.88
N PHE A 296 -7.01 -3.58 -7.44
CA PHE A 296 -8.20 -4.07 -8.13
C PHE A 296 -9.45 -3.81 -7.30
N LEU A 297 -10.60 -3.80 -7.99
CA LEU A 297 -11.94 -3.67 -7.40
C LEU A 297 -12.77 -4.89 -7.78
N THR A 298 -13.58 -5.42 -6.86
CA THR A 298 -14.55 -6.47 -7.16
C THR A 298 -15.82 -6.33 -6.32
N TRP A 299 -16.92 -6.89 -6.82
CA TRP A 299 -18.23 -6.88 -6.14
C TRP A 299 -18.23 -7.75 -4.89
N VAL A 300 -19.01 -7.33 -3.90
CA VAL A 300 -19.25 -8.10 -2.68
C VAL A 300 -20.75 -8.18 -2.41
N ASP A 301 -21.25 -9.40 -2.25
CA ASP A 301 -22.61 -9.61 -1.74
C ASP A 301 -22.53 -9.78 -0.22
N TRP A 302 -22.99 -8.79 0.55
CA TRP A 302 -23.04 -8.87 2.01
C TRP A 302 -24.45 -8.68 2.55
N LEU A 303 -25.22 -9.78 2.55
CA LEU A 303 -26.57 -9.81 3.08
C LEU A 303 -26.59 -9.61 4.61
N GLU A 304 -27.77 -9.27 5.13
CA GLU A 304 -28.03 -9.15 6.57
C GLU A 304 -27.74 -10.47 7.30
N ASP A 305 -27.06 -10.39 8.45
CA ASP A 305 -26.66 -11.51 9.31
C ASP A 305 -25.81 -12.61 8.63
N ALA A 306 -25.28 -12.33 7.43
CA ALA A 306 -24.54 -13.28 6.61
C ALA A 306 -23.04 -13.01 6.58
N TRP A 307 -22.29 -14.01 6.11
CA TRP A 307 -20.92 -13.82 5.64
C TRP A 307 -20.94 -13.16 4.25
N PRO A 308 -20.00 -12.26 3.94
CA PRO A 308 -19.91 -11.70 2.61
C PRO A 308 -19.39 -12.75 1.62
N ARG A 309 -19.83 -12.62 0.37
CA ARG A 309 -19.28 -13.35 -0.77
C ARG A 309 -18.56 -12.36 -1.67
N ILE A 310 -17.25 -12.52 -1.78
CA ILE A 310 -16.42 -11.67 -2.63
C ILE A 310 -16.37 -12.31 -4.02
N SER A 311 -16.74 -11.55 -5.05
CA SER A 311 -16.69 -12.02 -6.42
C SER A 311 -15.25 -12.18 -6.90
N GLN A 312 -15.01 -13.20 -7.73
CA GLN A 312 -13.71 -13.38 -8.34
C GLN A 312 -13.36 -12.18 -9.23
N THR A 313 -12.16 -11.64 -9.08
CA THR A 313 -11.73 -10.42 -9.76
C THR A 313 -11.66 -10.60 -11.28
N LYS A 314 -12.28 -9.68 -12.02
CA LYS A 314 -12.25 -9.64 -13.49
C LYS A 314 -11.56 -8.37 -13.99
N LEU A 315 -10.89 -8.45 -15.14
CA LEU A 315 -10.24 -7.29 -15.77
C LEU A 315 -11.27 -6.25 -16.25
N SER A 316 -12.36 -6.74 -16.84
CA SER A 316 -13.56 -5.95 -17.10
C SER A 316 -14.54 -6.15 -15.95
N LEU A 317 -14.89 -5.06 -15.28
CA LEU A 317 -15.89 -5.04 -14.23
C LEU A 317 -17.00 -4.12 -14.70
N ASP A 318 -18.21 -4.68 -14.84
CA ASP A 318 -19.39 -3.85 -15.08
C ASP A 318 -19.85 -3.27 -13.75
N LEU A 319 -19.92 -1.95 -13.70
CA LEU A 319 -20.52 -1.22 -12.62
C LEU A 319 -21.86 -0.75 -13.19
N ASP A 320 -22.94 -1.50 -12.96
CA ASP A 320 -24.31 -1.08 -13.29
C ASP A 320 -24.66 0.19 -12.48
N LEU A 321 -24.08 1.31 -12.90
CA LEU A 321 -24.34 2.66 -12.40
C LEU A 321 -25.51 3.20 -13.21
N GLU A 322 -26.72 2.67 -13.00
CA GLU A 322 -27.91 3.22 -13.63
C GLU A 322 -28.10 4.69 -13.20
N ASP A 323 -27.94 5.62 -14.14
CA ASP A 323 -28.61 6.93 -14.15
C ASP A 323 -28.77 7.45 -15.60
N GLY A 324 -29.95 7.19 -16.19
CA GLY A 324 -30.59 8.05 -17.21
C GLY A 324 -30.15 7.94 -18.68
N PRO A 325 -31.03 8.30 -19.64
CA PRO A 325 -30.86 8.12 -21.09
C PRO A 325 -29.92 9.17 -21.73
N ASN A 326 -28.81 9.49 -21.07
CA ASN A 326 -27.76 10.38 -21.58
C ASN A 326 -26.36 9.98 -21.12
N ALA A 327 -26.13 8.70 -20.79
CA ALA A 327 -24.80 8.12 -20.83
C ALA A 327 -24.38 7.91 -22.30
N GLY A 328 -24.20 9.02 -23.04
CA GLY A 328 -23.25 8.98 -24.15
C GLY A 328 -21.94 8.48 -23.56
N LEU A 329 -21.24 7.58 -24.27
CA LEU A 329 -19.88 7.15 -23.95
C LEU A 329 -19.08 8.39 -23.56
N HIS A 330 -18.95 8.64 -22.25
CA HIS A 330 -18.19 9.77 -21.75
C HIS A 330 -16.74 9.32 -21.88
N ASP A 331 -16.18 9.59 -23.06
CA ASP A 331 -14.81 9.33 -23.48
C ASP A 331 -13.80 10.22 -22.73
N VAL A 332 -14.17 10.72 -21.56
CA VAL A 332 -13.33 11.55 -20.68
C VAL A 332 -12.87 10.67 -19.53
N PHE A 333 -12.29 9.52 -19.85
CA PHE A 333 -11.52 8.74 -18.88
C PHE A 333 -10.28 9.54 -18.52
N LYS A 334 -10.12 9.92 -17.24
CA LYS A 334 -8.79 10.34 -16.78
C LYS A 334 -7.94 9.08 -16.71
N ASP A 335 -7.16 8.84 -17.76
CA ASP A 335 -6.24 7.71 -17.76
C ASP A 335 -5.23 7.90 -16.63
N ILE A 336 -5.42 7.16 -15.54
CA ILE A 336 -4.51 7.15 -14.39
C ILE A 336 -3.09 6.77 -14.81
N ASN A 337 -2.88 6.09 -15.95
CA ASN A 337 -1.54 5.85 -16.48
C ASN A 337 -0.80 7.14 -16.85
N GLN A 338 -1.52 8.24 -17.15
CA GLN A 338 -0.94 9.54 -17.51
C GLN A 338 -0.61 10.39 -16.28
N GLN A 339 -1.16 10.06 -15.11
CA GLN A 339 -0.91 10.80 -13.87
C GLN A 339 0.34 10.27 -13.17
N VAL A 340 1.51 10.79 -13.51
CA VAL A 340 2.78 10.31 -12.97
C VAL A 340 3.45 11.37 -12.11
N GLU A 341 3.57 11.09 -10.80
CA GLU A 341 4.32 11.96 -9.89
C GLU A 341 5.84 11.71 -9.98
N ASP A 342 6.61 12.73 -9.60
CA ASP A 342 8.05 12.58 -9.43
C ASP A 342 8.36 11.86 -8.11
N LEU A 343 9.21 10.85 -8.20
CA LEU A 343 9.54 9.94 -7.11
C LEU A 343 11.04 9.88 -6.88
N TYR A 344 11.39 9.74 -5.62
CA TYR A 344 12.75 9.65 -5.12
C TYR A 344 12.96 8.29 -4.46
N ILE A 345 14.19 7.80 -4.51
CA ILE A 345 14.61 6.63 -3.74
C ILE A 345 14.87 7.12 -2.31
N ARG A 346 13.95 6.78 -1.40
CA ARG A 346 13.94 7.17 0.01
C ARG A 346 13.91 8.68 0.16
N THR A 347 14.19 9.20 1.35
CA THR A 347 14.14 10.64 1.61
C THR A 347 15.17 11.39 0.75
N PRO A 348 14.73 12.31 -0.13
CA PRO A 348 15.65 13.06 -0.97
C PRO A 348 16.43 14.10 -0.15
N ILE A 349 17.61 14.48 -0.63
CA ILE A 349 18.34 15.67 -0.17
C ILE A 349 17.92 16.83 -1.07
N PRO A 350 17.05 17.75 -0.63
CA PRO A 350 16.42 18.72 -1.53
C PRO A 350 17.42 19.60 -2.30
N GLN A 351 18.58 19.87 -1.70
CA GLN A 351 19.66 20.66 -2.32
C GLN A 351 20.25 20.00 -3.57
N ASN A 352 20.04 18.70 -3.77
CA ASN A 352 20.50 17.98 -4.95
C ASN A 352 19.55 18.11 -6.15
N TYR A 353 18.41 18.77 -6.00
CA TYR A 353 17.36 18.81 -7.01
C TYR A 353 16.92 20.25 -7.29
N SER A 354 16.75 20.59 -8.56
CA SER A 354 15.95 21.75 -8.95
C SER A 354 15.18 21.45 -10.23
N TYR A 355 13.97 22.01 -10.34
CA TYR A 355 13.10 21.85 -11.50
C TYR A 355 12.78 23.23 -12.08
N SER A 356 13.01 23.38 -13.39
CA SER A 356 12.60 24.57 -14.14
C SER A 356 11.33 24.25 -14.93
N ALA A 357 10.18 24.77 -14.49
CA ALA A 357 8.91 24.61 -15.21
C ALA A 357 8.95 25.25 -16.61
N THR A 358 9.64 26.39 -16.77
CA THR A 358 9.77 27.08 -18.06
C THR A 358 10.46 26.22 -19.12
N ASN A 359 11.48 25.47 -18.71
CA ASN A 359 12.29 24.64 -19.61
C ASN A 359 11.95 23.15 -19.51
N ASN A 360 11.00 22.77 -18.64
CA ASN A 360 10.70 21.40 -18.26
C ASN A 360 11.96 20.54 -18.03
N THR A 361 12.89 21.05 -17.23
CA THR A 361 14.23 20.47 -17.05
C THR A 361 14.53 20.26 -15.57
N TYR A 362 15.05 19.08 -15.22
CA TYR A 362 15.60 18.79 -13.90
C TYR A 362 17.11 19.02 -13.90
N SER A 363 17.61 19.67 -12.86
CA SER A 363 19.04 19.67 -12.54
C SER A 363 19.28 18.78 -11.32
N LEU A 364 20.19 17.82 -11.48
CA LEU A 364 20.50 16.82 -10.47
C LEU A 364 21.96 16.95 -10.05
N CYS A 365 22.22 17.06 -8.75
CA CYS A 365 23.56 17.07 -8.18
C CYS A 365 23.99 15.63 -7.85
N ALA A 366 25.06 15.15 -8.48
CA ALA A 366 25.60 13.84 -8.22
C ALA A 366 26.09 13.71 -6.76
N GLN A 367 26.03 12.50 -6.22
CA GLN A 367 26.53 12.16 -4.90
C GLN A 367 27.30 10.83 -4.93
N THR A 368 27.87 10.43 -3.80
CA THR A 368 28.73 9.24 -3.72
C THR A 368 27.94 7.92 -3.67
N SER A 369 26.71 7.95 -3.17
CA SER A 369 25.80 6.80 -3.24
C SER A 369 25.30 6.62 -4.68
N THR A 370 25.01 5.36 -5.02
CA THR A 370 24.55 4.97 -6.36
C THR A 370 23.19 4.30 -6.26
N LEU A 371 22.54 4.07 -7.40
CA LEU A 371 21.30 3.28 -7.44
C LEU A 371 21.46 1.88 -6.84
N ALA A 372 22.68 1.34 -6.78
CA ALA A 372 23.00 0.07 -6.16
C ALA A 372 23.13 0.12 -4.62
N SER A 373 23.06 1.30 -4.01
CA SER A 373 23.16 1.46 -2.55
C SER A 373 21.93 0.86 -1.84
N PRO A 374 22.12 -0.16 -0.97
CA PRO A 374 21.02 -0.90 -0.35
C PRO A 374 20.30 -0.10 0.74
N SER A 375 20.87 1.01 1.21
CA SER A 375 20.30 1.96 2.19
C SER A 375 20.84 3.37 1.90
N GLY A 376 20.45 4.38 2.70
CA GLY A 376 20.79 5.78 2.45
C GLY A 376 19.97 6.36 1.30
N THR A 377 20.33 7.51 0.74
CA THR A 377 19.59 8.13 -0.38
C THR A 377 20.44 8.13 -1.65
N SER A 378 19.82 8.33 -2.82
CA SER A 378 20.51 8.46 -4.12
C SER A 378 19.90 9.61 -4.91
N THR A 379 20.70 10.29 -5.75
CA THR A 379 20.16 11.39 -6.55
C THR A 379 19.41 10.78 -7.72
N PHE A 380 18.09 10.74 -7.60
CA PHE A 380 17.21 10.05 -8.53
C PHE A 380 15.87 10.76 -8.58
N VAL A 381 15.35 10.95 -9.80
CA VAL A 381 13.95 11.33 -10.04
C VAL A 381 13.39 10.32 -11.02
N GLY A 382 12.31 9.65 -10.63
CA GLY A 382 11.65 8.64 -11.45
C GLY A 382 10.14 8.76 -11.41
N ARG A 383 9.47 7.93 -12.20
CA ARG A 383 8.01 7.85 -12.31
C ARG A 383 7.61 6.38 -12.37
N ARG A 384 6.45 6.02 -11.84
CA ARG A 384 5.97 4.62 -11.88
C ARG A 384 5.71 4.18 -13.31
N GLN A 385 6.12 2.96 -13.64
CA GLN A 385 5.62 2.26 -14.82
C GLN A 385 4.21 1.73 -14.50
N ARG A 386 3.20 2.15 -15.27
CA ARG A 386 1.79 1.72 -15.10
C ARG A 386 1.24 0.88 -16.28
N SER A 387 1.99 0.80 -17.38
CA SER A 387 1.63 0.00 -18.56
C SER A 387 2.76 -0.96 -18.93
N HIS A 388 2.39 -2.13 -19.48
CA HIS A 388 3.33 -3.08 -20.06
C HIS A 388 4.01 -2.52 -21.32
N LEU A 389 3.29 -1.70 -22.08
CA LEU A 389 3.77 -1.05 -23.29
C LEU A 389 3.98 0.44 -23.02
N GLY A 390 5.17 0.94 -23.35
CA GLY A 390 5.51 2.34 -23.20
C GLY A 390 6.95 2.62 -23.61
N SER A 391 7.27 3.91 -23.70
CA SER A 391 8.63 4.39 -23.96
C SER A 391 8.94 5.58 -23.05
N ALA A 392 10.16 5.61 -22.52
CA ALA A 392 10.69 6.76 -21.80
C ALA A 392 11.98 7.22 -22.47
N SER A 393 12.21 8.52 -22.52
CA SER A 393 13.44 9.11 -23.03
C SER A 393 13.80 10.36 -22.24
N THR A 394 15.08 10.70 -22.23
CA THR A 394 15.61 11.93 -21.60
C THR A 394 16.79 12.44 -22.42
N THR A 395 17.11 13.71 -22.27
CA THR A 395 18.30 14.34 -22.88
C THR A 395 19.17 14.92 -21.78
N VAL A 396 20.44 14.50 -21.75
CA VAL A 396 21.41 14.99 -20.77
C VAL A 396 22.40 15.92 -21.48
N PRO A 397 22.33 17.25 -21.25
CA PRO A 397 23.29 18.17 -21.84
C PRO A 397 24.65 18.04 -21.14
N LEU A 398 25.68 17.64 -21.89
CA LEU A 398 27.04 17.62 -21.38
C LEU A 398 27.64 19.03 -21.42
N SER A 399 27.87 19.64 -20.27
CA SER A 399 28.59 20.93 -20.21
C SER A 399 30.09 20.71 -20.36
N SER A 400 30.73 21.44 -21.27
CA SER A 400 32.13 21.27 -21.69
C SER A 400 33.18 21.79 -20.68
N ARG A 401 32.83 21.97 -19.40
CA ARG A 401 33.72 22.60 -18.40
C ARG A 401 34.42 21.57 -17.52
N GLY A 402 35.65 21.23 -17.91
CA GLY A 402 36.81 21.13 -17.03
C GLY A 402 36.86 20.03 -15.94
N SER A 403 35.83 19.20 -15.79
CA SER A 403 35.92 18.07 -14.85
C SER A 403 36.75 16.95 -15.45
N GLN A 404 37.78 16.50 -14.72
CA GLN A 404 38.58 15.31 -15.09
C GLN A 404 37.82 14.00 -14.87
N VAL A 405 36.69 14.04 -14.14
CA VAL A 405 35.80 12.90 -13.87
C VAL A 405 34.36 13.37 -14.05
N LEU A 406 33.62 12.75 -14.97
CA LEU A 406 32.19 12.99 -15.13
C LEU A 406 31.41 12.11 -14.12
N PRO A 407 30.34 12.62 -13.51
CA PRO A 407 29.46 11.76 -12.72
C PRO A 407 28.69 10.81 -13.65
N LEU A 408 28.43 9.59 -13.18
CA LEU A 408 27.55 8.66 -13.88
C LEU A 408 26.13 9.25 -13.91
N VAL A 409 25.64 9.53 -15.11
CA VAL A 409 24.34 10.16 -15.36
C VAL A 409 23.65 9.50 -16.53
N GLY A 410 22.34 9.25 -16.43
CA GLY A 410 21.64 8.48 -17.44
C GLY A 410 20.15 8.30 -17.20
N LEU A 411 19.58 7.37 -17.97
CA LEU A 411 18.21 6.89 -17.86
C LEU A 411 18.22 5.49 -17.26
N THR A 412 17.33 5.21 -16.31
CA THR A 412 17.25 3.89 -15.67
C THR A 412 15.82 3.35 -15.66
N VAL A 413 15.71 2.02 -15.75
CA VAL A 413 14.54 1.27 -15.29
C VAL A 413 14.91 0.69 -13.94
N TYR A 414 14.28 1.20 -12.89
CA TYR A 414 14.62 0.89 -11.51
C TYR A 414 13.49 0.10 -10.84
N LYS A 415 13.81 -1.09 -10.31
CA LYS A 415 12.91 -1.84 -9.42
C LYS A 415 13.36 -1.67 -7.96
N ASP A 416 14.64 -1.91 -7.72
CA ASP A 416 15.31 -1.75 -6.43
C ASP A 416 16.83 -1.71 -6.62
N SER A 417 17.58 -1.58 -5.51
CA SER A 417 19.04 -1.44 -5.57
C SER A 417 19.80 -2.66 -6.09
N LEU A 418 19.17 -3.84 -6.13
CA LEU A 418 19.78 -5.05 -6.68
C LEU A 418 19.29 -5.34 -8.10
N ARG A 419 18.17 -4.73 -8.51
CA ARG A 419 17.49 -4.98 -9.78
C ARG A 419 17.15 -3.66 -10.46
N HIS A 420 18.10 -3.16 -11.26
CA HIS A 420 17.91 -2.00 -12.13
C HIS A 420 18.79 -2.11 -13.38
N ALA A 421 18.37 -1.45 -14.45
CA ALA A 421 19.14 -1.33 -15.68
C ALA A 421 19.34 0.16 -16.01
N VAL A 422 20.51 0.53 -16.53
CA VAL A 422 20.87 1.93 -16.80
C VAL A 422 21.50 2.07 -18.18
N ILE A 423 21.14 3.15 -18.87
CA ILE A 423 21.86 3.69 -20.01
C ILE A 423 22.48 5.00 -19.52
N GLN A 424 23.80 5.04 -19.36
CA GLN A 424 24.52 6.17 -18.78
C GLN A 424 25.71 6.61 -19.62
N ILE A 425 26.13 7.84 -19.40
CA ILE A 425 27.36 8.41 -19.91
C ILE A 425 28.47 8.04 -18.91
N ASP A 426 29.52 7.41 -19.42
CA ASP A 426 30.76 7.06 -18.69
C ASP A 426 31.82 8.14 -18.93
#